data_AF-A0A831LAV6-F1
#
_entry.id   AF-A0A831LAV6-F1
#
_cell.length_a   1.000
_cell.length_b   1.000
_cell.length_c   1.000
_cell.angle_alpha   90.00
_cell.angle_beta   90.00
_cell.angle_gamma   90.00
#
_symmetry.space_group_name_H-M   'P 1'
#
loop_
_entity.id
_entity.type
_entity.pdbx_description
1 polymer ?
#
loop_
_entity_poly.entity_id
_entity_poly.type
_entity_poly.pdbx_seq_one_letter_code
_entity_poly.pdbx_strand_id
1 'polypeptide(L)'
;CRGKGVTLVAGGAKIPDTLKAVEQLLKNGLVERVAVGGLVGFVFALAKYGIVNSLLKREVERGGYLPYIERARQTLSKYGAQIYTPIDFAVDQNGRIDVDIYSLTQVPLDIGRSTVLQLKEIIEESEVVIFSGPMGYIEDDRFAVGTTELLKAAANKRLILGGGHTILAAEKAGVLEKAYHVSTGGRAFIQTIGGEEMSAVKVLLTSAKKFWT
;
A
#
# COMPACT_ATOMS: atom_id res chain seq x y z
N CYS A 1 -4.99 3.15 21.05
CA CYS A 1 -4.03 3.52 19.99
C CYS A 1 -4.26 4.97 19.59
N ARG A 2 -3.20 5.74 19.29
CA ARG A 2 -3.34 7.11 18.75
C ARG A 2 -3.92 7.07 17.32
N GLY A 3 -3.68 6.00 16.58
CA GLY A 3 -4.21 5.77 15.24
C GLY A 3 -5.59 5.13 15.14
N LYS A 4 -6.43 5.20 16.18
CA LYS A 4 -7.81 4.67 16.10
C LYS A 4 -8.56 5.39 14.97
N GLY A 5 -9.29 4.65 14.14
CA GLY A 5 -10.00 5.15 12.96
C GLY A 5 -9.09 5.44 11.75
N VAL A 6 -7.78 5.20 11.86
CA VAL A 6 -6.81 5.46 10.78
C VAL A 6 -6.46 4.17 10.04
N THR A 7 -6.74 4.17 8.73
CA THR A 7 -6.34 3.09 7.82
C THR A 7 -5.25 3.57 6.87
N LEU A 8 -4.16 2.81 6.78
CA LEU A 8 -3.17 2.96 5.72
C LEU A 8 -3.52 2.03 4.57
N VAL A 9 -3.68 2.58 3.39
CA VAL A 9 -3.77 1.85 2.12
C VAL A 9 -2.40 1.95 1.43
N ALA A 10 -1.66 0.85 1.40
CA ALA A 10 -0.26 0.79 1.01
C ALA A 10 -0.04 -0.10 -0.22
N GLY A 11 0.36 0.50 -1.33
CA GLY A 11 0.58 -0.20 -2.60
C GLY A 11 1.90 0.13 -3.27
N GLY A 12 1.95 -0.11 -4.59
CA GLY A 12 3.06 0.22 -5.46
C GLY A 12 4.18 -0.83 -5.49
N ALA A 13 5.30 -0.45 -6.13
CA ALA A 13 6.43 -1.34 -6.42
C ALA A 13 7.61 -1.19 -5.44
N LYS A 14 7.60 -0.19 -4.55
CA LYS A 14 8.70 0.08 -3.59
C LYS A 14 8.54 -0.76 -2.33
N ILE A 15 8.73 -2.07 -2.49
CA ILE A 15 8.53 -3.07 -1.44
C ILE A 15 9.31 -2.76 -0.15
N PRO A 16 10.63 -2.47 -0.18
CA PRO A 16 11.42 -2.29 1.03
C PRO A 16 10.97 -1.07 1.86
N ASP A 17 10.75 0.05 1.18
CA ASP A 17 10.35 1.32 1.80
C ASP A 17 8.97 1.18 2.46
N THR A 18 8.03 0.54 1.74
CA THR A 18 6.65 0.38 2.21
C THR A 18 6.56 -0.60 3.38
N LEU A 19 7.27 -1.74 3.33
CA LEU A 19 7.35 -2.68 4.45
C LEU A 19 7.88 -2.01 5.71
N LYS A 20 8.98 -1.24 5.58
CA LYS A 20 9.58 -0.51 6.70
C LYS A 20 8.59 0.49 7.31
N ALA A 21 7.88 1.24 6.48
CA ALA A 21 6.90 2.21 6.96
C ALA A 21 5.70 1.55 7.64
N VAL A 22 5.16 0.47 7.06
CA VAL A 22 4.06 -0.32 7.67
C VAL A 22 4.47 -0.81 9.07
N GLU A 23 5.66 -1.40 9.19
CA GLU A 23 6.20 -1.86 10.48
C GLU A 23 6.30 -0.73 11.50
N GLN A 24 6.82 0.43 11.11
CA GLN A 24 6.99 1.57 12.02
C GLN A 24 5.66 2.17 12.45
N LEU A 25 4.72 2.35 11.52
CA LEU A 25 3.39 2.91 11.80
C LEU A 25 2.61 2.02 12.77
N LEU A 26 2.66 0.70 12.57
CA LEU A 26 2.04 -0.28 13.46
C LEU A 26 2.74 -0.32 14.82
N LYS A 27 4.07 -0.39 14.85
CA LYS A 27 4.87 -0.38 16.09
C LYS A 27 4.60 0.85 16.95
N ASN A 28 4.41 2.02 16.32
CA ASN A 28 4.16 3.28 17.01
C ASN A 28 2.66 3.53 17.29
N GLY A 29 1.77 2.61 16.88
CA GLY A 29 0.33 2.72 17.09
C GLY A 29 -0.30 3.92 16.38
N LEU A 30 0.27 4.34 15.24
CA LEU A 30 -0.15 5.48 14.43
C LEU A 30 -1.24 5.11 13.41
N VAL A 31 -1.39 3.81 13.12
CA VAL A 31 -2.47 3.27 12.29
C VAL A 31 -3.16 2.12 13.02
N GLU A 32 -4.47 2.00 12.86
CA GLU A 32 -5.24 0.87 13.37
C GLU A 32 -5.21 -0.28 12.39
N ARG A 33 -5.41 0.02 11.10
CA ARG A 33 -5.53 -0.96 10.02
C ARG A 33 -4.56 -0.65 8.88
N VAL A 34 -4.10 -1.69 8.19
CA VAL A 34 -3.27 -1.59 7.00
C VAL A 34 -3.86 -2.47 5.90
N ALA A 35 -4.26 -1.87 4.79
CA ALA A 35 -4.66 -2.56 3.57
C ALA A 35 -3.49 -2.54 2.58
N VAL A 36 -3.04 -3.70 2.12
CA VAL A 36 -1.90 -3.79 1.18
C VAL A 36 -2.33 -4.20 -0.22
N GLY A 37 -1.70 -3.63 -1.25
CA GLY A 37 -1.93 -3.94 -2.67
C GLY A 37 -0.68 -3.75 -3.54
N GLY A 38 -0.80 -3.86 -4.86
CA GLY A 38 0.36 -3.82 -5.76
C GLY A 38 1.38 -4.93 -5.46
N LEU A 39 2.67 -4.69 -5.74
CA LEU A 39 3.72 -5.66 -5.43
C LEU A 39 3.91 -5.85 -3.92
N VAL A 40 3.60 -4.84 -3.11
CA VAL A 40 3.59 -4.94 -1.65
C VAL A 40 2.54 -5.96 -1.19
N GLY A 41 1.32 -5.83 -1.68
CA GLY A 41 0.22 -6.76 -1.42
C GLY A 41 0.50 -8.17 -1.92
N PHE A 42 1.12 -8.31 -3.09
CA PHE A 42 1.61 -9.59 -3.61
C PHE A 42 2.60 -10.27 -2.64
N VAL A 43 3.60 -9.55 -2.16
CA VAL A 43 4.58 -10.07 -1.19
C VAL A 43 3.92 -10.49 0.13
N PHE A 44 3.00 -9.69 0.66
CA PHE A 44 2.26 -10.05 1.87
C PHE A 44 1.32 -11.24 1.67
N ALA A 45 0.67 -11.35 0.52
CA ALA A 45 -0.16 -12.50 0.17
C ALA A 45 0.68 -13.78 0.13
N LEU A 46 1.84 -13.77 -0.53
CA LEU A 46 2.75 -14.92 -0.54
C LEU A 46 3.29 -15.26 0.86
N ALA A 47 3.53 -14.25 1.70
CA ALA A 47 3.96 -14.46 3.07
C ALA A 47 2.89 -15.17 3.92
N LYS A 48 1.60 -14.88 3.65
CA LYS A 48 0.45 -15.44 4.35
C LYS A 48 0.00 -16.80 3.81
N TYR A 49 -0.15 -16.93 2.50
CA TYR A 49 -0.75 -18.09 1.84
C TYR A 49 0.28 -19.06 1.26
N GLY A 50 1.55 -18.65 1.18
CA GLY A 50 2.62 -19.45 0.61
C GLY A 50 2.74 -19.31 -0.91
N ILE A 51 3.78 -19.94 -1.47
CA ILE A 51 3.98 -20.04 -2.92
C ILE A 51 3.26 -21.29 -3.39
N VAL A 52 2.23 -21.12 -4.22
CA VAL A 52 1.23 -22.16 -4.48
C VAL A 52 1.57 -23.11 -5.63
N ASN A 53 2.47 -22.73 -6.52
CA ASN A 53 2.92 -23.58 -7.63
C ASN A 53 4.34 -23.21 -8.12
N SER A 54 4.92 -24.07 -8.97
CA SER A 54 6.28 -23.93 -9.48
C SER A 54 6.47 -22.76 -10.46
N LEU A 55 5.43 -22.39 -11.20
CA LEU A 55 5.47 -21.22 -12.11
C LEU A 55 5.63 -19.93 -11.29
N LEU A 56 4.80 -19.78 -10.26
CA LEU A 56 4.88 -18.65 -9.35
C LEU A 56 6.21 -18.60 -8.59
N LYS A 57 6.74 -19.77 -8.19
CA LYS A 57 8.07 -19.86 -7.57
C LYS A 57 9.16 -19.28 -8.47
N ARG A 58 9.16 -19.61 -9.77
CA ARG A 58 10.13 -19.06 -10.73
C ARG A 58 10.01 -17.53 -10.84
N GLU A 59 8.80 -17.00 -10.84
CA GLU A 59 8.55 -15.57 -10.86
C GLU A 59 9.04 -14.86 -9.59
N VAL A 60 8.85 -15.49 -8.44
CA VAL A 60 9.34 -15.00 -7.14
C VAL A 60 10.86 -14.94 -7.08
N GLU A 61 11.52 -16.00 -7.57
CA GLU A 61 12.98 -16.07 -7.64
C GLU A 61 13.54 -15.05 -8.64
N ARG A 62 12.96 -14.97 -9.84
CA ARG A 62 13.34 -14.02 -10.90
C ARG A 62 13.16 -12.57 -10.47
N GLY A 63 12.09 -12.27 -9.73
CA GLY A 63 11.81 -10.94 -9.20
C GLY A 63 12.57 -10.58 -7.92
N GLY A 64 13.34 -11.53 -7.34
CA GLY A 64 14.08 -11.31 -6.10
C GLY A 64 13.18 -11.03 -4.89
N TYR A 65 11.96 -11.57 -4.87
CA TYR A 65 10.98 -11.24 -3.83
C TYR A 65 11.16 -12.03 -2.52
N LEU A 66 11.95 -13.12 -2.53
CA LEU A 66 12.15 -14.00 -1.37
C LEU A 66 12.52 -13.27 -0.07
N PRO A 67 13.51 -12.35 -0.03
CA PRO A 67 13.85 -11.65 1.21
C PRO A 67 12.70 -10.80 1.76
N TYR A 68 11.87 -10.26 0.87
CA TYR A 68 10.73 -9.43 1.26
C TYR A 68 9.55 -10.27 1.74
N ILE A 69 9.35 -11.46 1.17
CA ILE A 69 8.35 -12.42 1.64
C ILE A 69 8.69 -12.88 3.06
N GLU A 70 9.96 -13.19 3.33
CA GLU A 70 10.42 -13.54 4.68
C GLU A 70 10.18 -12.41 5.68
N ARG A 71 10.54 -11.17 5.31
CA ARG A 71 10.29 -10.00 6.14
C ARG A 71 8.80 -9.77 6.38
N ALA A 72 7.97 -9.81 5.34
CA ALA A 72 6.53 -9.66 5.44
C ALA A 72 5.91 -10.74 6.35
N ARG A 73 6.41 -11.97 6.32
CA ARG A 73 5.98 -13.04 7.23
C ARG A 73 6.26 -12.69 8.69
N GLN A 74 7.41 -12.11 8.99
CA GLN A 74 7.74 -11.61 10.34
C GLN A 74 6.86 -10.43 10.74
N THR A 75 6.48 -9.57 9.80
CA THR A 75 5.53 -8.47 10.06
C THR A 75 4.14 -9.04 10.37
N LEU A 76 3.67 -10.01 9.60
CA LEU A 76 2.36 -10.67 9.80
C LEU A 76 2.30 -11.46 11.11
N SER A 77 3.38 -12.09 11.55
CA SER A 77 3.37 -12.81 12.84
C SER A 77 3.18 -11.86 14.04
N LYS A 78 3.60 -10.59 13.91
CA LYS A 78 3.45 -9.57 14.95
C LYS A 78 2.15 -8.77 14.83
N TYR A 79 1.73 -8.45 13.61
CA TYR A 79 0.67 -7.48 13.34
C TYR A 79 -0.41 -8.00 12.39
N GLY A 80 -0.48 -9.30 12.13
CA GLY A 80 -1.35 -9.90 11.11
C GLY A 80 -2.85 -9.58 11.30
N ALA A 81 -3.31 -9.39 12.53
CA ALA A 81 -4.69 -8.98 12.82
C ALA A 81 -5.03 -7.56 12.32
N GLN A 82 -4.02 -6.73 12.06
CA GLN A 82 -4.17 -5.36 11.58
C GLN A 82 -3.89 -5.23 10.07
N ILE A 83 -3.39 -6.28 9.41
CA ILE A 83 -2.95 -6.24 8.01
C ILE A 83 -3.90 -7.06 7.13
N TYR A 84 -4.62 -6.35 6.26
CA TYR A 84 -5.54 -6.90 5.27
C TYR A 84 -4.79 -7.14 3.96
N THR A 85 -4.79 -8.41 3.54
CA THR A 85 -3.98 -8.93 2.43
C THR A 85 -4.88 -9.37 1.28
N PRO A 86 -4.48 -9.16 0.02
CA PRO A 86 -5.26 -9.61 -1.13
C PRO A 86 -5.52 -11.12 -1.09
N ILE A 87 -6.72 -11.51 -1.50
CA ILE A 87 -7.17 -12.91 -1.64
C ILE A 87 -7.26 -13.33 -3.12
N ASP A 88 -7.37 -12.37 -4.01
CA ASP A 88 -7.39 -12.54 -5.45
C ASP A 88 -6.65 -11.38 -6.14
N PHE A 89 -6.23 -11.63 -7.38
CA PHE A 89 -5.43 -10.71 -8.17
C PHE A 89 -5.90 -10.67 -9.61
N ALA A 90 -5.67 -9.56 -10.30
CA ALA A 90 -5.87 -9.47 -11.74
C ALA A 90 -4.54 -9.70 -12.50
N VAL A 91 -4.62 -10.50 -13.56
CA VAL A 91 -3.49 -10.86 -14.42
C VAL A 91 -3.86 -10.67 -15.89
N ASP A 92 -2.86 -10.51 -16.77
CA ASP A 92 -3.08 -10.56 -18.22
C ASP A 92 -2.93 -12.00 -18.73
N GLN A 93 -4.01 -12.57 -19.25
CA GLN A 93 -4.05 -13.85 -19.96
C GLN A 93 -4.91 -13.70 -21.21
N ASN A 94 -4.41 -12.95 -22.20
CA ASN A 94 -5.16 -12.50 -23.38
C ASN A 94 -6.35 -11.60 -23.01
N GLY A 95 -6.14 -10.75 -21.99
CA GLY A 95 -7.20 -9.98 -21.36
C GLY A 95 -7.08 -10.03 -19.84
N ARG A 96 -7.71 -9.05 -19.18
CA ARG A 96 -7.77 -8.98 -17.72
C ARG A 96 -8.66 -10.10 -17.20
N ILE A 97 -8.08 -11.00 -16.41
CA ILE A 97 -8.83 -11.99 -15.64
C ILE A 97 -8.48 -11.85 -14.16
N ASP A 98 -9.46 -12.12 -13.29
CA ASP A 98 -9.22 -12.22 -11.85
C ASP A 98 -8.96 -13.69 -11.51
N VAL A 99 -7.92 -13.94 -10.72
CA VAL A 99 -7.51 -15.27 -10.26
C VAL A 99 -7.35 -15.25 -8.74
N ASP A 100 -7.86 -16.29 -8.09
CA ASP A 100 -7.64 -16.52 -6.67
C ASP A 100 -6.14 -16.78 -6.38
N ILE A 101 -5.69 -16.45 -5.17
CA ILE A 101 -4.29 -16.63 -4.74
C ILE A 101 -3.75 -18.05 -4.96
N TYR A 102 -4.58 -19.09 -4.82
CA TYR A 102 -4.19 -20.48 -5.02
C TYR A 102 -4.04 -20.86 -6.50
N SER A 103 -4.57 -20.04 -7.42
CA SER A 103 -4.47 -20.23 -8.87
C SER A 103 -3.46 -19.28 -9.53
N LEU A 104 -2.82 -18.40 -8.77
CA LEU A 104 -1.90 -17.40 -9.30
C LEU A 104 -0.61 -18.06 -9.82
N THR A 105 -0.25 -17.80 -11.08
CA THR A 105 0.93 -18.39 -11.75
C THR A 105 1.99 -17.36 -12.14
N GLN A 106 1.68 -16.06 -12.05
CA GLN A 106 2.54 -14.96 -12.48
C GLN A 106 2.45 -13.77 -11.54
N VAL A 107 3.36 -12.79 -11.70
CA VAL A 107 3.27 -11.53 -10.96
C VAL A 107 1.98 -10.79 -11.37
N PRO A 108 1.12 -10.42 -10.42
CA PRO A 108 -0.15 -9.78 -10.73
C PRO A 108 0.04 -8.32 -11.14
N LEU A 109 -0.91 -7.83 -11.93
CA LEU A 109 -0.91 -6.45 -12.43
C LEU A 109 -1.91 -5.57 -11.68
N ASP A 110 -2.88 -6.12 -10.96
CA ASP A 110 -3.78 -5.40 -10.06
C ASP A 110 -4.31 -6.36 -8.98
N ILE A 111 -5.01 -5.82 -7.98
CA ILE A 111 -5.81 -6.65 -7.07
C ILE A 111 -7.11 -7.11 -7.75
N GLY A 112 -7.61 -8.28 -7.36
CA GLY A 112 -8.85 -8.84 -7.90
C GLY A 112 -10.09 -8.19 -7.28
N ARG A 113 -11.26 -8.40 -7.90
CA ARG A 113 -12.53 -7.79 -7.47
C ARG A 113 -12.92 -8.16 -6.04
N SER A 114 -12.64 -9.38 -5.59
CA SER A 114 -13.00 -9.83 -4.23
C SER A 114 -12.19 -9.07 -3.19
N THR A 115 -10.89 -8.88 -3.45
CA THR A 115 -10.00 -8.04 -2.64
C THR A 115 -10.47 -6.59 -2.65
N VAL A 116 -10.86 -6.05 -3.81
CA VAL A 116 -11.39 -4.67 -3.88
C VAL A 116 -12.60 -4.51 -2.95
N LEU A 117 -13.56 -5.43 -3.00
CA LEU A 117 -14.74 -5.39 -2.13
C LEU A 117 -14.35 -5.41 -0.65
N GLN A 118 -13.50 -6.35 -0.24
CA GLN A 118 -13.00 -6.44 1.13
C GLN A 118 -12.31 -5.15 1.59
N LEU A 119 -11.42 -4.60 0.77
CA LEU A 119 -10.67 -3.40 1.15
C LEU A 119 -11.55 -2.14 1.15
N LYS A 120 -12.62 -2.08 0.34
CA LYS A 120 -13.62 -1.01 0.40
C LYS A 120 -14.36 -1.01 1.74
N GLU A 121 -14.77 -2.17 2.24
CA GLU A 121 -15.41 -2.28 3.56
C GLU A 121 -14.51 -1.73 4.67
N ILE A 122 -13.22 -2.09 4.66
CA ILE A 122 -12.23 -1.56 5.61
C ILE A 122 -12.08 -0.04 5.51
N ILE A 123 -12.05 0.49 4.29
CA ILE A 123 -12.00 1.93 4.05
C ILE A 123 -13.28 2.62 4.55
N GLU A 124 -14.44 2.02 4.37
CA GLU A 124 -15.73 2.54 4.81
C GLU A 124 -15.84 2.62 6.34
N GLU A 125 -15.19 1.71 7.08
CA GLU A 125 -15.08 1.75 8.54
C GLU A 125 -14.03 2.75 9.07
N SER A 126 -13.34 3.47 8.17
CA SER A 126 -12.26 4.38 8.53
C SER A 126 -12.74 5.83 8.65
N GLU A 127 -12.13 6.58 9.57
CA GLU A 127 -12.30 8.03 9.68
C GLU A 127 -11.27 8.76 8.80
N VAL A 128 -10.02 8.30 8.87
CA VAL A 128 -8.88 8.82 8.12
C VAL A 128 -8.30 7.72 7.25
N VAL A 129 -8.05 8.03 5.99
CA VAL A 129 -7.42 7.11 5.05
C VAL A 129 -6.14 7.74 4.53
N ILE A 130 -5.01 7.09 4.79
CA ILE A 130 -3.73 7.44 4.19
C ILE A 130 -3.53 6.51 3.00
N PHE A 131 -3.58 7.06 1.78
CA PHE A 131 -3.38 6.29 0.56
C PHE A 131 -1.99 6.55 0.00
N SER A 132 -1.16 5.51 -0.08
CA SER A 132 0.20 5.61 -0.56
C SER A 132 0.56 4.43 -1.46
N GLY A 133 0.60 4.70 -2.77
CA GLY A 133 0.98 3.75 -3.80
C GLY A 133 -0.25 3.06 -4.43
N PRO A 134 -0.25 2.83 -5.75
CA PRO A 134 -1.37 2.21 -6.43
C PRO A 134 -1.52 0.72 -6.09
N MET A 135 -2.73 0.18 -6.25
CA MET A 135 -3.02 -1.25 -6.04
C MET A 135 -2.65 -2.12 -7.25
N GLY A 136 -2.40 -1.50 -8.40
CA GLY A 136 -2.07 -2.14 -9.67
C GLY A 136 -1.25 -1.27 -10.61
N TYR A 137 -1.15 -1.70 -11.87
CA TYR A 137 -0.42 -1.07 -12.96
C TYR A 137 -1.31 -0.01 -13.63
N ILE A 138 -1.27 1.22 -13.09
CA ILE A 138 -2.17 2.32 -13.42
C ILE A 138 -1.94 2.97 -14.80
N GLU A 139 -0.87 2.56 -15.47
CA GLU A 139 -0.54 2.92 -16.84
C GLU A 139 -1.44 2.18 -17.85
N ASP A 140 -2.01 1.03 -17.46
CA ASP A 140 -2.99 0.28 -18.25
C ASP A 140 -4.36 0.32 -17.55
N ASP A 141 -5.37 0.89 -18.20
CA ASP A 141 -6.70 1.08 -17.62
C ASP A 141 -7.36 -0.25 -17.21
N ARG A 142 -6.99 -1.37 -17.84
CA ARG A 142 -7.44 -2.71 -17.45
C ARG A 142 -6.97 -3.08 -16.04
N PHE A 143 -5.83 -2.55 -15.62
CA PHE A 143 -5.17 -2.85 -14.34
C PHE A 143 -5.12 -1.65 -13.39
N ALA A 144 -5.85 -0.57 -13.71
CA ALA A 144 -6.07 0.58 -12.83
C ALA A 144 -7.33 0.44 -11.96
N VAL A 145 -8.12 -0.62 -12.15
CA VAL A 145 -9.46 -0.81 -11.58
C VAL A 145 -9.43 -0.81 -10.06
N GLY A 146 -8.59 -1.65 -9.45
CA GLY A 146 -8.49 -1.76 -8.00
C GLY A 146 -8.05 -0.46 -7.36
N THR A 147 -7.05 0.21 -7.95
CA THR A 147 -6.60 1.53 -7.49
C THR A 147 -7.73 2.56 -7.53
N THR A 148 -8.43 2.64 -8.65
CA THR A 148 -9.52 3.60 -8.87
C THR A 148 -10.67 3.37 -7.90
N GLU A 149 -11.09 2.12 -7.70
CA GLU A 149 -12.20 1.78 -6.81
C GLU A 149 -11.89 2.10 -5.35
N LEU A 150 -10.68 1.79 -4.87
CA LEU A 150 -10.29 2.12 -3.51
C LEU A 150 -10.13 3.63 -3.30
N LEU A 151 -9.61 4.36 -4.30
CA LEU A 151 -9.52 5.83 -4.24
C LEU A 151 -10.91 6.47 -4.17
N LYS A 152 -11.88 5.99 -4.96
CA LYS A 152 -13.26 6.46 -4.90
C LYS A 152 -13.92 6.20 -3.55
N ALA A 153 -13.70 5.02 -2.96
CA ALA A 153 -14.19 4.74 -1.61
C ALA A 153 -13.56 5.66 -0.57
N ALA A 154 -12.24 5.88 -0.66
CA ALA A 154 -11.49 6.71 0.26
C ALA A 154 -11.84 8.21 0.14
N ALA A 155 -12.33 8.66 -1.02
CA ALA A 155 -12.69 10.06 -1.28
C ALA A 155 -13.84 10.60 -0.41
N ASN A 156 -14.62 9.70 0.22
CA ASN A 156 -15.67 10.08 1.18
C ASN A 156 -15.14 10.18 2.62
N LYS A 157 -13.84 9.95 2.84
CA LYS A 157 -13.17 9.99 4.15
C LYS A 157 -12.22 11.18 4.22
N ARG A 158 -11.57 11.38 5.38
CA ARG A 158 -10.46 12.32 5.48
C ARG A 158 -9.22 11.73 4.78
N LEU A 159 -9.18 11.91 3.46
CA LEU A 159 -8.20 11.30 2.57
C LEU A 159 -6.88 12.06 2.53
N ILE A 160 -5.78 11.37 2.83
CA ILE A 160 -4.41 11.87 2.69
C ILE A 160 -3.73 11.08 1.58
N LEU A 161 -3.26 11.76 0.54
CA LEU A 161 -2.57 11.13 -0.59
C LEU A 161 -1.07 11.30 -0.48
N GLY A 162 -0.33 10.20 -0.68
CA GLY A 162 1.13 10.17 -0.66
C GLY A 162 1.75 9.67 -1.96
N GLY A 163 2.55 10.52 -2.61
CA GLY A 163 3.44 10.14 -3.71
C GLY A 163 2.85 10.28 -5.12
N GLY A 164 3.75 10.52 -6.10
CA GLY A 164 3.38 10.93 -7.46
C GLY A 164 2.42 9.98 -8.19
N HIS A 165 2.66 8.67 -8.17
CA HIS A 165 1.76 7.71 -8.82
C HIS A 165 0.37 7.66 -8.17
N THR A 166 0.29 7.86 -6.84
CA THR A 166 -1.00 7.96 -6.15
C THR A 166 -1.75 9.21 -6.54
N ILE A 167 -1.05 10.34 -6.66
CA ILE A 167 -1.63 11.63 -7.09
C ILE A 167 -2.18 11.50 -8.50
N LEU A 168 -1.40 10.94 -9.44
CA LEU A 168 -1.83 10.70 -10.81
C LEU A 168 -3.05 9.77 -10.87
N ALA A 169 -3.06 8.70 -10.07
CA ALA A 169 -4.19 7.80 -10.00
C ALA A 169 -5.45 8.49 -9.44
N ALA A 170 -5.30 9.36 -8.43
CA ALA A 170 -6.41 10.12 -7.85
C ALA A 170 -6.96 11.17 -8.83
N GLU A 171 -6.10 11.77 -9.64
CA GLU A 171 -6.49 12.67 -10.74
C GLU A 171 -7.30 11.91 -11.79
N LYS A 172 -6.77 10.78 -12.31
CA LYS A 172 -7.48 9.91 -13.25
C LYS A 172 -8.82 9.40 -12.71
N ALA A 173 -8.88 9.11 -11.41
CA ALA A 173 -10.10 8.66 -10.74
C ALA A 173 -11.11 9.79 -10.47
N GLY A 174 -10.76 11.06 -10.71
CA GLY A 174 -11.63 12.22 -10.50
C GLY A 174 -11.85 12.55 -9.02
N VAL A 175 -10.91 12.19 -8.13
CA VAL A 175 -11.05 12.37 -6.68
C VAL A 175 -9.93 13.20 -6.04
N LEU A 176 -8.98 13.72 -6.83
CA LEU A 176 -7.86 14.50 -6.32
C LEU A 176 -8.32 15.70 -5.48
N GLU A 177 -9.29 16.47 -5.96
CA GLU A 177 -9.85 17.64 -5.28
C GLU A 177 -10.62 17.30 -3.99
N LYS A 178 -10.95 16.02 -3.77
CA LYS A 178 -11.59 15.55 -2.54
C LYS A 178 -10.58 15.19 -1.46
N ALA A 179 -9.27 15.18 -1.77
CA ALA A 179 -8.25 14.86 -0.80
C ALA A 179 -8.13 15.99 0.24
N TYR A 180 -8.13 15.62 1.52
CA TYR A 180 -7.86 16.54 2.62
C TYR A 180 -6.41 17.07 2.58
N HIS A 181 -5.47 16.23 2.16
CA HIS A 181 -4.08 16.61 1.98
C HIS A 181 -3.43 15.81 0.87
N VAL A 182 -2.58 16.48 0.08
CA VAL A 182 -1.80 15.86 -0.99
C VAL A 182 -0.32 16.11 -0.72
N SER A 183 0.43 15.03 -0.48
CA SER A 183 1.87 15.08 -0.29
C SER A 183 2.62 14.65 -1.55
N THR A 184 3.38 15.57 -2.12
CA THR A 184 4.29 15.32 -3.26
C THR A 184 5.57 14.58 -2.84
N GLY A 185 5.82 14.42 -1.54
CA GLY A 185 7.07 13.90 -0.99
C GLY A 185 7.36 12.42 -1.28
N GLY A 186 6.38 11.64 -1.73
CA GLY A 186 6.55 10.22 -2.09
C GLY A 186 7.25 9.40 -1.01
N ARG A 187 8.53 9.08 -1.20
CA ARG A 187 9.34 8.37 -0.18
C ARG A 187 9.51 9.17 1.10
N ALA A 188 9.72 10.48 0.99
CA ALA A 188 9.83 11.34 2.16
C ALA A 188 8.54 11.28 2.98
N PHE A 189 7.38 11.34 2.33
CA PHE A 189 6.09 11.22 3.00
C PHE A 189 5.98 9.90 3.79
N ILE A 190 6.19 8.75 3.14
CA ILE A 190 6.01 7.44 3.79
C ILE A 190 7.03 7.21 4.92
N GLN A 191 8.27 7.69 4.77
CA GLN A 191 9.31 7.58 5.80
C GLN A 191 9.01 8.50 7.00
N THR A 192 8.57 9.73 6.73
CA THR A 192 8.26 10.70 7.79
C THR A 192 7.05 10.29 8.60
N ILE A 193 5.98 9.76 7.98
CA ILE A 193 4.84 9.24 8.75
C ILE A 193 5.23 8.01 9.59
N GLY A 194 6.20 7.22 9.12
CA GLY A 194 6.82 6.13 9.90
C GLY A 194 7.65 6.61 11.10
N GLY A 195 7.96 7.92 11.17
CA GLY A 195 8.74 8.50 12.26
C GLY A 195 10.24 8.54 11.97
N GLU A 196 10.65 8.37 10.71
CA GLU A 196 12.04 8.64 10.32
C GLU A 196 12.32 10.15 10.35
N GLU A 197 13.44 10.51 10.97
CA GLU A 197 13.89 11.90 11.03
C GLU A 197 14.29 12.39 9.64
N MET A 198 13.66 13.45 9.15
CA MET A 198 14.06 14.09 7.90
C MET A 198 15.30 14.95 8.15
N SER A 199 16.42 14.62 7.49
CA SER A 199 17.69 15.36 7.65
C SER A 199 17.52 16.86 7.37
N ALA A 200 16.74 17.22 6.34
CA ALA A 200 16.46 18.62 6.03
C ALA A 200 15.69 19.35 7.14
N VAL A 201 14.65 18.72 7.71
CA VAL A 201 13.88 19.28 8.83
C VAL A 201 14.76 19.40 10.08
N LYS A 202 15.61 18.41 10.35
CA LYS A 202 16.57 18.45 11.46
C LYS A 202 17.53 19.64 11.35
N VAL A 203 18.04 19.90 10.16
CA VAL A 203 18.93 21.06 9.92
C VAL A 203 18.17 22.36 10.13
N LEU A 204 16.92 22.47 9.66
CA LEU A 204 16.08 23.65 9.91
C LEU A 204 15.80 23.85 11.41
N LEU A 205 15.50 22.80 12.15
CA LEU A 205 15.31 22.86 13.60
C LEU A 205 16.59 23.27 14.33
N THR A 206 17.74 22.76 13.90
CA THR A 206 19.05 23.16 14.42
C THR A 206 19.33 24.64 14.16
N SER A 207 19.01 25.12 12.95
CA SER A 207 19.16 26.54 12.58
C SER A 207 18.25 27.43 13.43
N ALA A 208 16.97 27.06 13.58
CA ALA A 208 16.03 27.78 14.42
C ALA A 208 16.53 27.88 15.87
N LYS A 209 17.05 26.76 16.42
CA LYS A 209 17.62 26.74 17.78
C LYS A 209 18.86 27.62 17.96
N LYS A 210 19.61 27.87 16.88
CA LYS A 210 20.86 28.63 16.91
C LYS A 210 20.63 30.14 16.78
N PHE A 211 19.62 30.55 16.02
CA PHE A 211 19.44 31.94 15.62
C PHE A 211 18.12 32.57 16.08
N TRP A 212 17.14 31.77 16.52
CA TRP A 212 15.77 32.23 16.84
C TRP A 212 15.32 31.87 18.26
N THR A 213 16.08 31.08 19.00
CA THR A 213 15.88 30.79 20.45
C THR A 213 17.16 31.08 21.20
#